data_AF-A0A951UQJ9-F1
#
_entry.id   AF-A0A951UQJ9-F1
#
_cell.length_a   1.000
_cell.length_b   1.000
_cell.length_c   1.000
_cell.angle_alpha   90.00
_cell.angle_beta   90.00
_cell.angle_gamma   90.00
#
_symmetry.space_group_name_H-M   'P 1'
#
loop_
_entity.id
_entity.type
_entity.pdbx_description
1 polymer ?
#
loop_
_entity_poly.entity_id
_entity_poly.type
_entity_poly.pdbx_seq_one_letter_code
_entity_poly.pdbx_strand_id
1 'polypeptide(L)'
;MYMLKRLNRKALNYLSVVLVITTLIIFPPAVTPQFPFLALSSDISQVSAQTPKPEGEESESSKPKEPELPLSQEGKEEGIDFFKMGMGAIAGLVLFIYGVTRLAEGLEDIGEERMKGLLSKFTTNRLAGVATGAVATTFLESSSVTIILVIAMVSASVLTFTQSLGVVLGSNIGTAVGAQIISLNIELYVPILMLAGLLVFFLGKTPRIKTIGIVLLGFGLMFYGLEAIDSAMEPFRDYEPFLNWMESLGRNPILGALVGAIFTVIIQSSSATVAIIVTLAGSGLIALPTGIAIMLGAEVGTCADTLVATIGRGSAALRTGLFHLFFNLGSAAVGILLAPQLSRLTEALSGNDVGRQIANAQMMFNIIGVIAVVGFLPIIARMLEKLVPETDADRQRQQRQQEKQQANAEGNPQTEPSTR
;
A
#
# COMPACT_ATOMS: atom_id res chain seq x y z
N MET A 1 15.59 25.81 3.77
CA MET A 1 16.03 24.56 4.44
C MET A 1 15.50 24.37 5.87
N TYR A 2 15.07 25.44 6.58
CA TYR A 2 14.53 25.35 7.95
C TYR A 2 13.04 24.93 8.03
N MET A 3 12.23 25.20 6.99
CA MET A 3 10.79 24.82 6.98
C MET A 3 10.53 23.31 6.84
N LEU A 4 11.43 22.55 6.22
CA LEU A 4 11.26 21.10 6.04
C LEU A 4 11.43 20.29 7.34
N LYS A 5 12.10 20.85 8.35
CA LYS A 5 12.33 20.18 9.65
C LYS A 5 11.09 20.10 10.55
N ARG A 6 9.98 20.78 10.19
CA ARG A 6 8.78 20.92 11.04
C ARG A 6 7.52 20.24 10.49
N LEU A 7 7.60 19.58 9.33
CA LEU A 7 6.46 18.78 8.86
C LEU A 7 6.35 17.49 9.68
N ASN A 8 5.28 17.37 10.45
CA ASN A 8 4.85 16.11 11.06
C ASN A 8 4.40 15.12 9.96
N ARG A 9 4.55 13.81 10.17
CA ARG A 9 4.11 12.72 9.25
C ARG A 9 2.71 12.96 8.71
N LYS A 10 1.78 13.41 9.56
CA LYS A 10 0.41 13.79 9.13
C LYS A 10 0.43 14.88 8.06
N ALA A 11 1.24 15.93 8.21
CA ALA A 11 1.36 17.01 7.23
C ALA A 11 1.98 16.56 5.90
N LEU A 12 2.90 15.60 5.89
CA LEU A 12 3.43 15.00 4.65
C LEU A 12 2.40 14.11 3.95
N ASN A 13 1.60 13.37 4.71
CA ASN A 13 0.51 12.53 4.18
C ASN A 13 -0.62 13.41 3.62
N TYR A 14 -1.00 14.48 4.34
CA TYR A 14 -1.93 15.48 3.81
C TYR A 14 -1.36 16.21 2.61
N LEU A 15 -0.08 16.57 2.61
CA LEU A 15 0.54 17.26 1.48
C LEU A 15 0.64 16.36 0.25
N SER A 16 0.92 15.07 0.39
CA SER A 16 0.95 14.12 -0.75
C SER A 16 -0.45 13.87 -1.31
N VAL A 17 -1.45 13.63 -0.47
CA VAL A 17 -2.85 13.48 -0.89
C VAL A 17 -3.38 14.77 -1.52
N VAL A 18 -3.12 15.92 -0.89
CA VAL A 18 -3.49 17.23 -1.43
C VAL A 18 -2.73 17.47 -2.72
N LEU A 19 -1.43 17.19 -2.82
CA LEU A 19 -0.67 17.44 -4.05
C LEU A 19 -1.10 16.52 -5.19
N VAL A 20 -1.50 15.27 -4.92
CA VAL A 20 -2.11 14.38 -5.92
C VAL A 20 -3.46 14.92 -6.37
N ILE A 21 -4.36 15.24 -5.44
CA ILE A 21 -5.68 15.80 -5.74
C ILE A 21 -5.55 17.15 -6.47
N THR A 22 -4.64 18.00 -6.02
CA THR A 22 -4.43 19.35 -6.57
C THR A 22 -3.69 19.29 -7.91
N THR A 23 -2.80 18.31 -8.14
CA THR A 23 -2.17 18.10 -9.46
C THR A 23 -3.21 17.59 -10.46
N LEU A 24 -4.10 16.69 -10.03
CA LEU A 24 -5.23 16.20 -10.83
C LEU A 24 -6.26 17.30 -11.14
N ILE A 25 -6.44 18.28 -10.24
CA ILE A 25 -7.40 19.38 -10.40
C ILE A 25 -6.80 20.60 -11.14
N ILE A 26 -5.54 20.99 -10.88
CA ILE A 26 -4.93 22.25 -11.35
C ILE A 26 -4.15 22.09 -12.65
N PHE A 27 -3.54 20.94 -12.94
CA PHE A 27 -2.75 20.72 -14.16
C PHE A 27 -3.31 19.63 -15.09
N PRO A 28 -4.56 19.73 -15.58
CA PRO A 28 -5.02 18.87 -16.66
C PRO A 28 -4.11 18.94 -17.91
N PRO A 29 -3.77 20.11 -18.50
CA PRO A 29 -3.20 20.15 -19.86
C PRO A 29 -1.72 19.80 -19.95
N ALA A 30 -0.93 19.97 -18.89
CA ALA A 30 0.52 19.76 -18.96
C ALA A 30 0.91 18.26 -18.95
N VAL A 31 0.01 17.39 -18.48
CA VAL A 31 0.19 15.94 -18.37
C VAL A 31 -0.56 15.18 -19.48
N THR A 32 -1.58 15.81 -20.08
CA THR A 32 -2.43 15.22 -21.14
C THR A 32 -1.73 14.71 -22.41
N PRO A 33 -0.59 15.22 -22.90
CA PRO A 33 0.01 14.69 -24.13
C PRO A 33 0.61 13.29 -23.95
N GLN A 34 0.91 12.86 -22.72
CA GLN A 34 1.54 11.57 -22.42
C GLN A 34 0.58 10.56 -21.82
N PHE A 35 -0.62 10.99 -21.38
CA PHE A 35 -1.62 10.16 -20.73
C PHE A 35 -3.02 10.53 -21.27
N PRO A 36 -3.47 9.92 -22.38
CA PRO A 36 -4.73 10.29 -23.05
C PRO A 36 -6.00 10.00 -22.23
N PHE A 37 -5.91 9.25 -21.12
CA PHE A 37 -7.04 8.92 -20.24
C PHE A 37 -7.39 10.02 -19.21
N LEU A 38 -6.64 11.12 -19.14
CA LEU A 38 -6.88 12.25 -18.21
C LEU A 38 -7.61 13.45 -18.85
N ALA A 39 -8.13 13.31 -20.07
CA ALA A 39 -8.92 14.35 -20.71
C ALA A 39 -10.30 14.49 -20.03
N LEU A 40 -10.46 15.50 -19.19
CA LEU A 40 -11.78 15.98 -18.74
C LEU A 40 -12.53 16.53 -19.97
N SER A 41 -13.50 15.77 -20.50
CA SER A 41 -14.40 16.26 -21.55
C SER A 41 -15.26 17.39 -20.99
N SER A 42 -15.24 18.53 -21.66
CA SER A 42 -15.95 19.77 -21.28
C SER A 42 -17.43 19.80 -21.65
N ASP A 43 -18.04 18.65 -21.94
CA ASP A 43 -19.41 18.59 -22.46
C ASP A 43 -20.46 18.44 -21.35
N ILE A 44 -20.47 19.40 -20.41
CA ILE A 44 -21.62 19.65 -19.53
C ILE A 44 -22.19 21.01 -19.92
N SER A 45 -22.92 21.08 -21.03
CA SER A 45 -23.81 22.21 -21.35
C SER A 45 -24.72 21.95 -22.56
N GLN A 46 -25.48 20.84 -22.65
CA GLN A 46 -26.70 20.78 -23.49
C GLN A 46 -27.71 19.71 -23.03
N VAL A 47 -28.29 19.87 -21.84
CA VAL A 47 -29.58 19.22 -21.53
C VAL A 47 -30.43 20.21 -20.71
N SER A 48 -31.04 21.17 -21.39
CA SER A 48 -32.23 21.86 -20.87
C SER A 48 -32.94 22.59 -22.01
N ALA A 49 -33.95 21.94 -22.58
CA ALA A 49 -35.20 22.56 -23.06
C ALA A 49 -36.02 21.54 -23.84
N GLN A 50 -36.83 20.74 -23.14
CA GLN A 50 -38.05 20.17 -23.72
C GLN A 50 -39.17 20.32 -22.70
N THR A 51 -39.94 21.39 -22.85
CA THR A 51 -41.25 21.59 -22.25
C THR A 51 -42.30 20.71 -22.95
N PRO A 52 -43.30 20.16 -22.25
CA PRO A 52 -44.36 19.39 -22.89
C PRO A 52 -45.41 20.33 -23.50
N LYS A 53 -45.92 19.98 -24.68
CA LYS A 53 -47.05 20.64 -25.36
C LYS A 53 -48.34 19.88 -25.01
N PRO A 54 -49.50 20.54 -24.84
CA PRO A 54 -50.70 19.88 -24.34
C PRO A 54 -51.49 19.12 -25.43
N GLU A 55 -52.23 18.13 -24.96
CA GLU A 55 -53.15 17.25 -25.70
C GLU A 55 -54.35 18.00 -26.28
N GLY A 56 -54.85 17.52 -27.43
CA GLY A 56 -56.08 17.98 -28.08
C GLY A 56 -56.43 17.19 -29.35
N GLU A 57 -57.38 16.27 -29.19
CA GLU A 57 -58.50 15.86 -30.07
C GLU A 57 -58.31 15.33 -31.52
N GLU A 58 -58.75 14.07 -31.66
CA GLU A 58 -59.71 13.48 -32.63
C GLU A 58 -59.36 13.06 -34.08
N SER A 59 -59.60 11.75 -34.29
CA SER A 59 -60.38 11.09 -35.37
C SER A 59 -59.71 10.53 -36.65
N GLU A 60 -59.88 9.20 -36.77
CA GLU A 60 -60.09 8.33 -37.95
C GLU A 60 -59.21 8.45 -39.22
N SER A 61 -58.53 7.35 -39.57
CA SER A 61 -58.85 6.54 -40.77
C SER A 61 -57.86 5.37 -40.95
N SER A 62 -58.40 4.24 -41.38
CA SER A 62 -57.78 2.93 -41.56
C SER A 62 -56.95 2.81 -42.85
N LYS A 63 -55.73 2.23 -42.75
CA LYS A 63 -55.02 1.53 -43.85
C LYS A 63 -53.88 0.65 -43.30
N PRO A 64 -53.47 -0.42 -44.01
CA PRO A 64 -52.89 -1.63 -43.42
C PRO A 64 -51.41 -1.49 -43.04
N LYS A 65 -51.02 -2.17 -41.95
CA LYS A 65 -49.64 -2.30 -41.46
C LYS A 65 -48.74 -2.95 -42.52
N GLU A 66 -47.81 -2.18 -43.07
CA GLU A 66 -46.57 -2.73 -43.64
C GLU A 66 -45.72 -3.34 -42.50
N PRO A 67 -44.93 -4.39 -42.76
CA PRO A 67 -44.02 -4.91 -41.76
C PRO A 67 -42.88 -3.91 -41.57
N GLU A 68 -42.91 -3.17 -40.46
CA GLU A 68 -41.78 -2.38 -39.99
C GLU A 68 -40.57 -3.31 -39.85
N LEU A 69 -39.55 -3.10 -40.69
CA LEU A 69 -38.22 -3.61 -40.41
C LEU A 69 -37.82 -3.09 -39.02
N PRO A 70 -37.23 -3.92 -38.14
CA PRO A 70 -36.74 -3.42 -36.88
C PRO A 70 -35.68 -2.37 -37.21
N LEU A 71 -35.97 -1.11 -36.90
CA LEU A 71 -35.00 -0.04 -36.81
C LEU A 71 -33.82 -0.62 -36.03
N SER A 72 -32.69 -0.76 -36.72
CA SER A 72 -31.41 -1.04 -36.10
C SER A 72 -31.29 -0.06 -34.94
N GLN A 73 -31.35 -0.56 -33.71
CA GLN A 73 -30.83 0.18 -32.58
C GLN A 73 -29.37 0.40 -32.94
N GLU A 74 -29.06 1.61 -33.41
CA GLU A 74 -27.72 2.14 -33.43
C GLU A 74 -27.26 2.04 -31.97
N GLY A 75 -26.57 0.94 -31.66
CA GLY A 75 -25.79 0.85 -30.45
C GLY A 75 -24.83 2.01 -30.51
N LYS A 76 -25.11 3.08 -29.77
CA LYS A 76 -24.08 4.03 -29.41
C LYS A 76 -22.99 3.18 -28.77
N GLU A 77 -21.87 3.01 -29.47
CA GLU A 77 -20.61 2.69 -28.82
C GLU A 77 -20.39 3.83 -27.83
N GLU A 78 -20.85 3.64 -26.59
CA GLU A 78 -20.50 4.53 -25.50
C GLU A 78 -19.00 4.39 -25.30
N GLY A 79 -18.25 5.29 -25.94
CA GLY A 79 -16.83 5.47 -25.68
C GLY A 79 -16.59 5.58 -24.17
N ILE A 80 -15.43 5.12 -23.73
CA ILE A 80 -15.09 5.03 -22.32
C ILE A 80 -15.30 6.37 -21.60
N ASP A 81 -16.19 6.38 -20.60
CA ASP A 81 -16.38 7.52 -19.71
C ASP A 81 -15.27 7.53 -18.63
N PHE A 82 -14.12 8.08 -19.03
CA PHE A 82 -12.95 8.21 -18.16
C PHE A 82 -13.24 8.97 -16.86
N PHE A 83 -14.17 9.93 -16.89
CA PHE A 83 -14.52 10.70 -15.70
C PHE A 83 -15.28 9.82 -14.69
N LYS A 84 -16.31 9.09 -15.14
CA LYS A 84 -17.06 8.16 -14.29
C LYS A 84 -16.15 7.06 -13.73
N MET A 85 -15.26 6.51 -14.56
CA MET A 85 -14.28 5.52 -14.11
C MET A 85 -13.33 6.09 -13.06
N GLY A 86 -12.77 7.28 -13.30
CA GLY A 86 -11.88 7.96 -12.37
C GLY A 86 -12.56 8.23 -11.03
N MET A 87 -13.80 8.72 -11.04
CA MET A 87 -14.57 8.96 -9.83
C MET A 87 -14.90 7.66 -9.07
N GLY A 88 -15.25 6.59 -9.79
CA GLY A 88 -15.48 5.27 -9.20
C GLY A 88 -14.22 4.70 -8.53
N ALA A 89 -13.09 4.76 -9.24
CA ALA A 89 -11.80 4.30 -8.72
C ALA A 89 -11.34 5.13 -7.52
N ILE A 90 -11.52 6.45 -7.52
CA ILE A 90 -11.21 7.31 -6.38
C ILE A 90 -12.08 6.95 -5.17
N ALA A 91 -13.40 6.76 -5.38
CA ALA A 91 -14.30 6.37 -4.30
C ALA A 91 -13.89 5.02 -3.68
N GLY A 92 -13.60 4.02 -4.52
CA GLY A 92 -13.08 2.73 -4.09
C GLY A 92 -11.75 2.83 -3.36
N LEU A 93 -10.81 3.64 -3.88
CA LEU A 93 -9.50 3.88 -3.25
C LEU A 93 -9.61 4.55 -1.89
N VAL A 94 -10.52 5.52 -1.72
CA VAL A 94 -10.77 6.16 -0.42
C VAL A 94 -11.30 5.15 0.58
N LEU A 95 -12.28 4.33 0.20
CA LEU A 95 -12.83 3.28 1.06
C LEU A 95 -11.76 2.24 1.43
N PHE A 96 -10.97 1.84 0.44
CA PHE A 96 -9.89 0.87 0.60
C PHE A 96 -8.82 1.37 1.58
N ILE A 97 -8.26 2.56 1.34
CA ILE A 97 -7.24 3.16 2.21
C ILE A 97 -7.80 3.41 3.61
N TYR A 98 -9.05 3.89 3.73
CA TYR A 98 -9.69 4.06 5.03
C TYR A 98 -9.85 2.72 5.76
N GLY A 99 -10.27 1.67 5.05
CA GLY A 99 -10.38 0.31 5.58
C GLY A 99 -9.05 -0.23 6.11
N VAL A 100 -7.98 -0.16 5.31
CA VAL A 100 -6.61 -0.54 5.70
C VAL A 100 -6.15 0.27 6.91
N THR A 101 -6.41 1.57 6.93
CA THR A 101 -6.01 2.45 8.05
C THR A 101 -6.72 2.03 9.34
N ARG A 102 -8.03 1.77 9.29
CA ARG A 102 -8.80 1.33 10.47
C ARG A 102 -8.40 -0.06 10.95
N LEU A 103 -8.09 -0.96 10.02
CA LEU A 103 -7.55 -2.28 10.32
C LEU A 103 -6.22 -2.15 11.08
N ALA A 104 -5.28 -1.36 10.56
CA ALA A 104 -3.98 -1.14 11.18
C ALA A 104 -4.10 -0.48 12.57
N GLU A 105 -4.88 0.61 12.69
CA GLU A 105 -5.14 1.28 13.98
C GLU A 105 -5.76 0.32 15.00
N GLY A 106 -6.75 -0.48 14.60
CA GLY A 106 -7.42 -1.39 15.52
C GLY A 106 -6.54 -2.56 15.96
N LEU A 107 -5.70 -3.10 15.08
CA LEU A 107 -4.73 -4.13 15.43
C LEU A 107 -3.59 -3.56 16.29
N GLU A 108 -3.17 -2.32 16.05
CA GLU A 108 -2.22 -1.59 16.88
C GLU A 108 -2.78 -1.42 18.31
N ASP A 109 -4.00 -0.91 18.46
CA ASP A 109 -4.66 -0.72 19.75
C ASP A 109 -4.82 -2.04 20.55
N ILE A 110 -5.11 -3.15 19.86
CA ILE A 110 -5.20 -4.48 20.49
C ILE A 110 -3.80 -5.01 20.88
N GLY A 111 -2.77 -4.61 20.14
CA GLY A 111 -1.42 -5.14 20.18
C GLY A 111 -0.39 -4.28 20.91
N GLU A 112 -0.66 -3.02 21.26
CA GLU A 112 0.35 -2.01 21.58
C GLU A 112 1.33 -2.44 22.70
N GLU A 113 0.80 -2.84 23.86
CA GLU A 113 1.62 -3.29 25.00
C GLU A 113 2.37 -4.60 24.68
N ARG A 114 1.73 -5.50 23.93
CA ARG A 114 2.33 -6.77 23.51
C ARG A 114 3.46 -6.54 22.51
N MET A 115 3.31 -5.57 21.61
CA MET A 115 4.26 -5.25 20.55
C MET A 115 5.54 -4.63 21.11
N LYS A 116 5.40 -3.67 22.04
CA LYS A 116 6.54 -3.09 22.78
C LYS A 116 7.29 -4.16 23.59
N GLY A 117 6.55 -5.09 24.21
CA GLY A 117 7.12 -6.25 24.91
C GLY A 117 7.80 -7.26 23.98
N LEU A 118 7.24 -7.51 22.79
CA LEU A 118 7.78 -8.46 21.81
C LEU A 118 9.10 -7.95 21.22
N LEU A 119 9.11 -6.70 20.77
CA LEU A 119 10.28 -6.06 20.18
C LEU A 119 11.45 -5.94 21.16
N SER A 120 11.18 -5.72 22.45
CA SER A 120 12.21 -5.62 23.48
C SER A 120 12.73 -6.97 23.98
N LYS A 121 11.90 -8.03 24.01
CA LYS A 121 12.28 -9.34 24.58
C LYS A 121 12.76 -10.37 23.56
N PHE A 122 12.34 -10.28 22.29
CA PHE A 122 12.56 -11.33 21.28
C PHE A 122 13.58 -10.95 20.18
N THR A 123 14.33 -9.86 20.35
CA THR A 123 15.39 -9.45 19.40
C THR A 123 16.79 -9.90 19.84
N THR A 124 16.91 -11.04 20.52
CA THR A 124 18.18 -11.50 21.11
C THR A 124 19.20 -12.00 20.10
N ASN A 125 18.75 -12.48 18.94
CA ASN A 125 19.59 -12.90 17.83
C ASN A 125 18.92 -12.59 16.48
N ARG A 126 19.65 -12.74 15.37
CA ARG A 126 19.17 -12.42 14.02
C ARG A 126 17.88 -13.15 13.61
N LEU A 127 17.73 -14.43 13.91
CA LEU A 127 16.54 -15.20 13.55
C LEU A 127 15.35 -14.79 14.39
N ALA A 128 15.58 -14.58 15.69
CA ALA A 128 14.56 -14.06 16.59
C ALA A 128 14.12 -12.64 16.16
N GLY A 129 15.05 -11.82 15.67
CA GLY A 129 14.78 -10.52 15.04
C GLY A 129 13.88 -10.65 13.80
N VAL A 130 14.20 -11.56 12.88
CA VAL A 130 13.35 -11.85 11.70
C VAL A 130 11.96 -12.29 12.10
N ALA A 131 11.83 -13.24 13.03
CA ALA A 131 10.53 -13.69 13.50
C ALA A 131 9.74 -12.54 14.16
N THR A 132 10.40 -11.73 14.97
CA THR A 132 9.79 -10.57 15.62
C THR A 132 9.27 -9.57 14.59
N GLY A 133 10.06 -9.25 13.56
CA GLY A 133 9.65 -8.34 12.48
C GLY A 133 8.48 -8.88 11.67
N ALA A 134 8.50 -10.17 11.32
CA ALA A 134 7.41 -10.80 10.57
C ALA A 134 6.10 -10.76 11.37
N VAL A 135 6.15 -11.19 12.62
CA VAL A 135 4.99 -11.16 13.51
C VAL A 135 4.50 -9.72 13.72
N ALA A 136 5.41 -8.78 14.01
CA ALA A 136 5.06 -7.39 14.24
C ALA A 136 4.37 -6.78 13.02
N THR A 137 4.91 -6.98 11.82
CA THR A 137 4.33 -6.42 10.60
C THR A 137 3.02 -7.08 10.22
N THR A 138 2.88 -8.40 10.38
CA THR A 138 1.58 -9.06 10.13
C THR A 138 0.50 -8.54 11.07
N PHE A 139 0.83 -8.30 12.35
CA PHE A 139 -0.13 -7.69 13.27
C PHE A 139 -0.40 -6.23 12.94
N LEU A 140 0.60 -5.45 12.56
CA LEU A 140 0.42 -4.02 12.26
C LEU A 140 -0.09 -3.77 10.83
N GLU A 141 -0.14 -4.79 9.97
CA GLU A 141 -0.40 -4.70 8.52
C GLU A 141 0.45 -3.63 7.80
N SER A 142 1.60 -3.29 8.36
CA SER A 142 2.47 -2.24 7.82
C SER A 142 3.94 -2.45 8.21
N SER A 143 4.76 -2.76 7.21
CA SER A 143 6.22 -2.80 7.36
C SER A 143 6.76 -1.41 7.65
N SER A 144 6.24 -0.36 7.00
CA SER A 144 6.62 1.03 7.29
C SER A 144 6.45 1.39 8.75
N VAL A 145 5.28 1.13 9.36
CA VAL A 145 5.06 1.41 10.80
C VAL A 145 6.05 0.62 11.65
N THR A 146 6.24 -0.67 11.34
CA THR A 146 7.18 -1.55 12.05
C THR A 146 8.62 -1.01 11.98
N ILE A 147 9.10 -0.67 10.79
CA ILE A 147 10.47 -0.21 10.55
C ILE A 147 10.68 1.19 11.14
N ILE A 148 9.70 2.08 11.05
CA ILE A 148 9.76 3.41 11.68
C ILE A 148 9.87 3.28 13.20
N LEU A 149 9.12 2.36 13.80
CA LEU A 149 9.22 2.06 15.23
C LEU A 149 10.62 1.51 15.57
N VAL A 150 11.14 0.58 14.78
CA VAL A 150 12.50 0.04 14.93
C VAL A 150 13.54 1.16 14.82
N ILE A 151 13.42 2.07 13.85
CA ILE A 151 14.27 3.25 13.70
C ILE A 151 14.19 4.13 14.94
N ALA A 152 13.00 4.34 15.49
CA ALA A 152 12.82 5.10 16.72
C ALA A 152 13.50 4.42 17.92
N MET A 153 13.41 3.09 18.04
CA MET A 153 14.04 2.32 19.10
C MET A 153 15.56 2.28 18.99
N VAL A 154 16.11 2.14 17.79
CA VAL A 154 17.56 2.25 17.53
C VAL A 154 18.05 3.65 17.85
N SER A 155 17.30 4.65 17.43
CA SER A 155 17.55 6.05 17.73
C SER A 155 17.46 6.37 19.23
N ALA A 156 16.80 5.54 20.03
CA ALA A 156 16.65 5.68 21.48
C ALA A 156 17.58 4.75 22.28
N SER A 157 18.51 4.07 21.59
CA SER A 157 19.41 3.07 22.15
C SER A 157 18.71 1.92 22.89
N VAL A 158 17.45 1.65 22.54
CA VAL A 158 16.68 0.49 23.05
C VAL A 158 17.03 -0.77 22.27
N LEU A 159 17.27 -0.62 20.96
CA LEU A 159 17.78 -1.68 20.08
C LEU A 159 19.15 -1.27 19.54
N THR A 160 20.02 -2.26 19.36
CA THR A 160 21.24 -2.05 18.58
C THR A 160 20.92 -1.98 17.10
N PHE A 161 21.78 -1.32 16.33
CA PHE A 161 21.71 -1.29 14.88
C PHE A 161 21.66 -2.71 14.29
N THR A 162 22.50 -3.64 14.75
CA THR A 162 22.54 -5.02 14.25
C THR A 162 21.23 -5.78 14.51
N GLN A 163 20.59 -5.59 15.68
CA GLN A 163 19.29 -6.20 15.97
C GLN A 163 18.19 -5.67 15.04
N SER A 164 18.24 -4.38 14.71
CA SER A 164 17.28 -3.76 13.81
C SER A 164 17.24 -4.42 12.44
N LEU A 165 18.39 -4.89 11.92
CA LEU A 165 18.47 -5.50 10.59
C LEU A 165 17.62 -6.77 10.50
N GLY A 166 17.63 -7.59 11.55
CA GLY A 166 16.78 -8.79 11.61
C GLY A 166 15.30 -8.44 11.57
N VAL A 167 14.89 -7.42 12.33
CA VAL A 167 13.48 -6.96 12.36
C VAL A 167 13.05 -6.40 11.01
N VAL A 168 13.90 -5.62 10.33
CA VAL A 168 13.63 -5.11 8.97
C VAL A 168 13.47 -6.25 7.96
N LEU A 169 14.32 -7.29 8.01
CA LEU A 169 14.14 -8.47 7.15
C LEU A 169 12.80 -9.16 7.44
N GLY A 170 12.47 -9.31 8.72
CA GLY A 170 11.20 -9.90 9.15
C GLY A 170 9.98 -9.16 8.62
N SER A 171 9.99 -7.83 8.66
CA SER A 171 8.83 -7.03 8.26
C SER A 171 8.42 -7.24 6.80
N ASN A 172 9.36 -7.54 5.91
CA ASN A 172 9.03 -7.86 4.52
C ASN A 172 8.24 -9.17 4.41
N ILE A 173 8.59 -10.20 5.20
CA ILE A 173 7.79 -11.43 5.27
C ILE A 173 6.38 -11.11 5.79
N GLY A 174 6.29 -10.29 6.84
CA GLY A 174 4.99 -9.93 7.42
C GLY A 174 4.07 -9.20 6.44
N THR A 175 4.63 -8.37 5.55
CA THR A 175 3.89 -7.62 4.51
C THR A 175 3.20 -8.56 3.52
N ALA A 176 3.83 -9.69 3.18
CA ALA A 176 3.28 -10.65 2.22
C ALA A 176 2.03 -11.38 2.75
N VAL A 177 1.81 -11.40 4.07
CA VAL A 177 0.60 -12.00 4.66
C VAL A 177 -0.66 -11.23 4.25
N GLY A 178 -0.59 -9.90 4.11
CA GLY A 178 -1.72 -9.09 3.64
C GLY A 178 -2.18 -9.49 2.24
N ALA A 179 -1.23 -9.65 1.30
CA ALA A 179 -1.55 -10.10 -0.07
C ALA A 179 -2.17 -11.51 -0.10
N GLN A 180 -1.72 -12.41 0.79
CA GLN A 180 -2.33 -13.73 0.93
C GLN A 180 -3.79 -13.64 1.36
N ILE A 181 -4.08 -12.81 2.36
CA ILE A 181 -5.44 -12.57 2.84
C ILE A 181 -6.35 -12.05 1.72
N ILE A 182 -5.86 -11.10 0.93
CA ILE A 182 -6.61 -10.49 -0.18
C ILE A 182 -6.91 -11.51 -1.28
N SER A 183 -5.99 -12.44 -1.54
CA SER A 183 -6.14 -13.46 -2.59
C SER A 183 -7.15 -14.60 -2.29
N LEU A 184 -7.84 -14.56 -1.13
CA LEU A 184 -8.75 -15.63 -0.70
C LEU A 184 -10.15 -15.59 -1.33
N ASN A 185 -10.43 -14.66 -2.27
CA ASN A 185 -11.70 -14.52 -2.97
C ASN A 185 -12.93 -14.54 -2.04
N ILE A 186 -12.90 -13.70 -1.01
CA ILE A 186 -13.96 -13.62 0.02
C ILE A 186 -15.06 -12.61 -0.30
N GLU A 187 -15.11 -12.09 -1.53
CA GLU A 187 -15.96 -10.98 -1.99
C GLU A 187 -17.43 -11.18 -1.59
N LEU A 188 -17.97 -12.38 -1.78
CA LEU A 188 -19.35 -12.74 -1.43
C LEU A 188 -19.70 -12.48 0.05
N TYR A 189 -18.72 -12.57 0.94
CA TYR A 189 -18.91 -12.45 2.38
C TYR A 189 -18.62 -11.04 2.92
N VAL A 190 -18.12 -10.12 2.08
CA VAL A 190 -17.73 -8.76 2.49
C VAL A 190 -18.89 -7.99 3.14
N PRO A 191 -20.13 -7.97 2.59
CA PRO A 191 -21.24 -7.26 3.24
C PRO A 191 -21.60 -7.81 4.63
N ILE A 192 -21.51 -9.14 4.80
CA ILE A 192 -21.77 -9.79 6.09
C ILE A 192 -20.69 -9.39 7.10
N LEU A 193 -19.43 -9.37 6.67
CA LEU A 193 -18.30 -8.96 7.51
C LEU A 193 -18.41 -7.50 7.94
N MET A 194 -18.78 -6.60 7.02
CA MET A 194 -19.03 -5.19 7.33
C MET A 194 -20.17 -5.02 8.34
N LEU A 195 -21.30 -5.69 8.13
CA LEU A 195 -22.44 -5.64 9.05
C LEU A 195 -22.06 -6.18 10.43
N ALA A 196 -21.35 -7.33 10.48
CA ALA A 196 -20.88 -7.90 11.73
C ALA A 196 -19.93 -6.95 12.47
N GLY A 197 -18.95 -6.36 11.77
CA GLY A 197 -18.03 -5.38 12.34
C GLY A 197 -18.76 -4.15 12.89
N LEU A 198 -19.72 -3.62 12.14
CA LEU A 198 -20.56 -2.50 12.54
C LEU A 198 -21.38 -2.83 13.80
N LEU A 199 -22.03 -3.99 13.84
CA LEU A 199 -22.80 -4.44 15.00
C LEU A 199 -21.91 -4.64 16.23
N VAL A 200 -20.75 -5.28 16.09
CA VAL A 200 -19.79 -5.45 17.19
C VAL A 200 -19.29 -4.09 17.71
N PHE A 201 -19.05 -3.12 16.81
CA PHE A 201 -18.63 -1.78 17.18
C PHE A 201 -19.72 -1.02 17.98
N PHE A 202 -20.98 -1.07 17.55
CA PHE A 202 -22.08 -0.38 18.22
C PHE A 202 -22.55 -1.06 19.50
N LEU A 203 -22.71 -2.39 19.49
CA LEU A 203 -23.24 -3.17 20.61
C LEU A 203 -22.15 -3.57 21.61
N GLY A 204 -20.87 -3.42 21.26
CA GLY A 204 -19.73 -3.76 22.09
C GLY A 204 -19.74 -2.98 23.41
N LYS A 205 -19.69 -3.71 24.54
CA LYS A 205 -19.76 -3.11 25.88
C LYS A 205 -18.41 -2.59 26.40
N THR A 206 -17.30 -3.08 25.86
CA THR A 206 -15.94 -2.71 26.29
C THR A 206 -15.17 -2.06 25.15
N PRO A 207 -14.20 -1.17 25.44
CA PRO A 207 -13.36 -0.56 24.41
C PRO A 207 -12.72 -1.59 23.49
N ARG A 208 -12.19 -2.69 24.07
CA ARG A 208 -11.57 -3.78 23.32
C ARG A 208 -12.52 -4.45 22.32
N ILE A 209 -13.77 -4.71 22.71
CA ILE A 209 -14.76 -5.31 21.79
C ILE A 209 -15.09 -4.33 20.67
N LYS A 210 -15.23 -3.03 20.99
CA LYS A 210 -15.45 -2.01 19.96
C LYS A 210 -14.29 -1.93 18.98
N THR A 211 -13.04 -2.03 19.44
CA THR A 211 -11.86 -2.09 18.58
C THR A 211 -11.88 -3.32 17.67
N ILE A 212 -12.30 -4.49 18.16
CA ILE A 212 -12.51 -5.67 17.29
C ILE A 212 -13.57 -5.37 16.22
N GLY A 213 -14.65 -4.68 16.56
CA GLY A 213 -15.64 -4.22 15.59
C GLY A 213 -15.05 -3.30 14.52
N ILE A 214 -14.18 -2.35 14.91
CA ILE A 214 -13.46 -1.46 13.99
C ILE A 214 -12.53 -2.27 13.06
N VAL A 215 -11.80 -3.26 13.59
CA VAL A 215 -10.94 -4.14 12.81
C VAL A 215 -11.74 -4.88 11.74
N LEU A 216 -12.86 -5.51 12.13
CA LEU A 216 -13.72 -6.25 11.20
C LEU A 216 -14.36 -5.33 10.15
N LEU A 217 -14.83 -4.15 10.57
CA LEU A 217 -15.41 -3.16 9.66
C LEU A 217 -14.36 -2.59 8.70
N GLY A 218 -13.16 -2.28 9.19
CA GLY A 218 -12.04 -1.80 8.38
C GLY A 218 -11.63 -2.83 7.33
N PHE A 219 -11.56 -4.10 7.72
CA PHE A 219 -11.32 -5.20 6.79
C PHE A 219 -12.44 -5.33 5.75
N GLY A 220 -13.72 -5.22 6.13
CA GLY A 220 -14.83 -5.22 5.18
C GLY A 220 -14.78 -4.03 4.20
N LEU A 221 -14.53 -2.82 4.69
CA LEU A 221 -14.39 -1.61 3.87
C LEU A 221 -13.19 -1.69 2.92
N MET A 222 -12.11 -2.34 3.35
CA MET A 222 -10.96 -2.64 2.52
C MET A 222 -11.37 -3.44 1.29
N PHE A 223 -11.97 -4.62 1.47
CA PHE A 223 -12.40 -5.44 0.33
C PHE A 223 -13.49 -4.77 -0.52
N TYR A 224 -14.44 -4.08 0.10
CA TYR A 224 -15.47 -3.35 -0.64
C TYR A 224 -14.87 -2.22 -1.50
N GLY A 225 -13.83 -1.55 -1.00
CA GLY A 225 -13.06 -0.58 -1.78
C GLY A 225 -12.34 -1.22 -2.97
N LEU A 226 -11.79 -2.42 -2.82
CA LEU A 226 -11.17 -3.18 -3.92
C LEU A 226 -12.19 -3.59 -4.98
N GLU A 227 -13.37 -4.06 -4.58
CA GLU A 227 -14.48 -4.38 -5.49
C GLU A 227 -14.95 -3.14 -6.28
N ALA A 228 -15.04 -2.00 -5.60
CA ALA A 228 -15.39 -0.73 -6.24
C ALA A 228 -14.31 -0.26 -7.24
N ILE A 229 -13.02 -0.46 -6.93
CA ILE A 229 -11.92 -0.21 -7.87
C ILE A 229 -12.02 -1.13 -9.07
N ASP A 230 -12.22 -2.44 -8.86
CA ASP A 230 -12.33 -3.41 -9.95
C ASP A 230 -13.50 -3.09 -10.89
N SER A 231 -14.68 -2.83 -10.32
CA SER A 231 -15.88 -2.44 -11.06
C SER A 231 -15.67 -1.15 -11.86
N ALA A 232 -14.97 -0.16 -11.29
CA ALA A 232 -14.68 1.09 -11.97
C ALA A 232 -13.67 0.92 -13.12
N MET A 233 -12.82 -0.10 -13.06
CA MET A 233 -11.82 -0.41 -14.09
C MET A 233 -12.31 -1.39 -15.15
N GLU A 234 -13.48 -2.01 -14.98
CA GLU A 234 -14.06 -2.98 -15.92
C GLU A 234 -14.00 -2.54 -17.41
N PRO A 235 -14.30 -1.29 -17.79
CA PRO A 235 -14.22 -0.86 -19.19
C PRO A 235 -12.81 -0.96 -19.82
N PHE A 236 -11.75 -1.04 -19.00
CA PHE A 236 -10.38 -1.23 -19.49
C PHE A 236 -10.08 -2.66 -19.95
N ARG A 237 -10.93 -3.64 -19.67
CA ARG A 237 -10.75 -5.02 -20.14
C ARG A 237 -10.73 -5.13 -21.66
N ASP A 238 -11.45 -4.25 -22.34
CA ASP A 238 -11.54 -4.23 -23.82
C ASP A 238 -10.87 -2.98 -24.43
N TYR A 239 -10.16 -2.18 -23.62
CA TYR A 239 -9.51 -0.95 -24.09
C TYR A 239 -8.07 -1.20 -24.53
N GLU A 240 -7.88 -1.44 -25.82
CA GLU A 240 -6.59 -1.74 -26.45
C GLU A 240 -5.41 -0.86 -25.99
N PRO A 241 -5.50 0.48 -25.91
CA PRO A 241 -4.38 1.30 -25.43
C PRO A 241 -3.93 0.95 -24.00
N PHE A 242 -4.87 0.63 -23.12
CA PHE A 242 -4.55 0.21 -21.75
C PHE A 242 -3.93 -1.19 -21.74
N LEU A 243 -4.49 -2.14 -22.49
CA LEU A 243 -3.97 -3.50 -22.59
C LEU A 243 -2.54 -3.51 -23.12
N ASN A 244 -2.27 -2.76 -24.19
CA ASN A 244 -0.93 -2.60 -24.76
C ASN A 244 0.06 -1.97 -23.76
N TRP A 245 -0.40 -0.99 -22.97
CA TRP A 245 0.42 -0.40 -21.91
C TRP A 245 0.73 -1.43 -20.81
N MET A 246 -0.26 -2.15 -20.30
CA MET A 246 -0.07 -3.22 -19.30
C MET A 246 0.86 -4.33 -19.80
N GLU A 247 0.74 -4.72 -21.06
CA GLU A 247 1.61 -5.72 -21.68
C GLU A 247 3.06 -5.19 -21.78
N SER A 248 3.24 -3.91 -22.10
CA SER A 248 4.56 -3.29 -22.15
C SER A 248 5.27 -3.30 -20.79
N LEU A 249 4.53 -3.15 -19.68
CA LEU A 249 5.06 -3.26 -18.32
C LEU A 249 5.53 -4.69 -18.00
N GLY A 250 4.82 -5.70 -18.52
CA GLY A 250 5.19 -7.11 -18.38
C GLY A 250 6.42 -7.48 -19.22
N ARG A 251 6.51 -6.96 -20.44
CA ARG A 251 7.69 -7.13 -21.33
C ARG A 251 8.93 -6.39 -20.80
N ASN A 252 8.74 -5.30 -20.08
CA ASN A 252 9.81 -4.53 -19.45
C ASN A 252 9.63 -4.49 -17.92
N PRO A 253 10.10 -5.52 -17.19
CA PRO A 253 9.90 -5.62 -15.75
C PRO A 253 10.56 -4.50 -14.94
N ILE A 254 11.58 -3.82 -15.48
CA ILE A 254 12.17 -2.62 -14.85
C ILE A 254 11.15 -1.47 -14.87
N LEU A 255 10.47 -1.28 -16.00
CA LEU A 255 9.42 -0.27 -16.12
C LEU A 255 8.22 -0.60 -15.22
N GLY A 256 7.79 -1.87 -15.18
CA GLY A 256 6.76 -2.31 -14.25
C GLY A 256 7.14 -2.06 -12.78
N ALA A 257 8.37 -2.37 -12.38
CA ALA A 257 8.87 -2.09 -11.04
C ALA A 257 8.96 -0.58 -10.76
N LEU A 258 9.33 0.25 -11.73
CA LEU A 258 9.32 1.70 -11.55
C LEU A 258 7.90 2.23 -11.31
N VAL A 259 6.91 1.75 -12.07
CA VAL A 259 5.50 2.11 -11.88
C VAL A 259 5.02 1.70 -10.49
N GLY A 260 5.32 0.47 -10.06
CA GLY A 260 4.98 0.00 -8.71
C GLY A 260 5.61 0.83 -7.61
N ALA A 261 6.90 1.17 -7.74
CA ALA A 261 7.59 2.01 -6.77
C ALA A 261 6.96 3.40 -6.67
N ILE A 262 6.66 4.04 -7.81
CA ILE A 262 6.01 5.37 -7.85
C ILE A 262 4.64 5.30 -7.20
N PHE A 263 3.83 4.31 -7.55
CA PHE A 263 2.49 4.14 -7.00
C PHE A 263 2.52 3.92 -5.50
N THR A 264 3.44 3.07 -5.01
CA THR A 264 3.66 2.89 -3.57
C THR A 264 4.14 4.14 -2.88
N VAL A 265 5.00 4.97 -3.50
CA VAL A 265 5.40 6.26 -2.91
C VAL A 265 4.21 7.22 -2.78
N ILE A 266 3.31 7.22 -3.76
CA ILE A 266 2.10 8.06 -3.77
C ILE A 266 1.11 7.60 -2.70
N ILE A 267 0.80 6.31 -2.66
CA ILE A 267 -0.16 5.71 -1.71
C ILE A 267 0.46 5.59 -0.30
N GLN A 268 1.79 5.54 -0.23
CA GLN A 268 2.58 5.31 0.98
C GLN A 268 2.31 3.94 1.63
N SER A 269 1.93 2.94 0.82
CA SER A 269 1.70 1.58 1.30
C SER A 269 1.90 0.57 0.18
N SER A 270 2.91 -0.30 0.33
CA SER A 270 3.12 -1.42 -0.58
C SER A 270 2.03 -2.47 -0.47
N SER A 271 1.52 -2.77 0.74
CA SER A 271 0.40 -3.69 0.92
C SER A 271 -0.82 -3.22 0.14
N ALA A 272 -1.15 -1.93 0.20
CA ALA A 272 -2.26 -1.38 -0.57
C ALA A 272 -2.00 -1.38 -2.08
N THR A 273 -0.76 -1.10 -2.51
CA THR A 273 -0.36 -1.20 -3.92
C THR A 273 -0.55 -2.64 -4.42
N VAL A 274 0.01 -3.63 -3.70
CA VAL A 274 -0.06 -5.03 -4.10
C VAL A 274 -1.50 -5.55 -4.03
N ALA A 275 -2.31 -5.12 -3.06
CA ALA A 275 -3.72 -5.48 -2.98
C ALA A 275 -4.48 -5.13 -4.26
N ILE A 276 -4.34 -3.88 -4.73
CA ILE A 276 -4.98 -3.41 -5.96
C ILE A 276 -4.51 -4.26 -7.15
N ILE A 277 -3.21 -4.55 -7.23
CA ILE A 277 -2.64 -5.36 -8.31
C ILE A 277 -3.15 -6.81 -8.25
N VAL A 278 -3.24 -7.41 -7.07
CA VAL A 278 -3.78 -8.77 -6.87
C VAL A 278 -5.25 -8.82 -7.30
N THR A 279 -6.07 -7.83 -6.91
CA THR A 279 -7.48 -7.75 -7.32
C THR A 279 -7.62 -7.61 -8.83
N LEU A 280 -6.95 -6.62 -9.44
CA LEU A 280 -7.04 -6.39 -10.89
C LEU A 280 -6.46 -7.55 -11.72
N ALA A 281 -5.49 -8.28 -11.17
CA ALA A 281 -4.99 -9.50 -11.80
C ALA A 281 -6.00 -10.66 -11.71
N GLY A 282 -6.66 -10.82 -10.56
CA GLY A 282 -7.73 -11.79 -10.36
C GLY A 282 -8.90 -11.61 -11.32
N SER A 283 -9.17 -10.36 -11.72
CA SER A 283 -10.23 -10.00 -12.67
C SER A 283 -9.78 -9.93 -14.14
N GLY A 284 -8.52 -10.30 -14.42
CA GLY A 284 -7.97 -10.43 -15.77
C GLY A 284 -7.42 -9.14 -16.39
N LEU A 285 -7.46 -8.00 -15.70
CA LEU A 285 -6.91 -6.73 -16.21
C LEU A 285 -5.37 -6.70 -16.20
N ILE A 286 -4.74 -7.47 -15.32
CA ILE A 286 -3.28 -7.50 -15.16
C ILE A 286 -2.76 -8.92 -15.33
N ALA A 287 -1.87 -9.11 -16.32
CA ALA A 287 -1.17 -10.36 -16.52
C ALA A 287 -0.10 -10.62 -15.44
N LEU A 288 0.22 -11.89 -15.18
CA LEU A 288 1.17 -12.31 -14.15
C LEU A 288 2.54 -11.59 -14.23
N PRO A 289 3.21 -11.48 -15.40
CA PRO A 289 4.52 -10.82 -15.47
C PRO A 289 4.45 -9.34 -15.06
N THR A 290 3.39 -8.64 -15.48
CA THR A 290 3.14 -7.25 -15.12
C THR A 290 2.89 -7.12 -13.61
N GLY A 291 2.06 -7.99 -13.05
CA GLY A 291 1.76 -8.01 -11.63
C GLY A 291 3.01 -8.25 -10.76
N ILE A 292 3.85 -9.22 -11.13
CA ILE A 292 5.13 -9.49 -10.45
C ILE A 292 6.06 -8.28 -10.55
N ALA A 293 6.20 -7.65 -11.73
CA ALA A 293 7.05 -6.49 -11.91
C ALA A 293 6.63 -5.33 -11.01
N ILE A 294 5.33 -5.00 -10.98
CA ILE A 294 4.77 -3.94 -10.13
C ILE A 294 4.95 -4.28 -8.64
N MET A 295 4.71 -5.53 -8.25
CA MET A 295 4.92 -6.01 -6.88
C MET A 295 6.37 -5.83 -6.41
N LEU A 296 7.37 -6.18 -7.24
CA LEU A 296 8.78 -5.94 -6.93
C LEU A 296 9.08 -4.45 -6.75
N GLY A 297 8.46 -3.61 -7.58
CA GLY A 297 8.50 -2.16 -7.47
C GLY A 297 7.96 -1.64 -6.14
N ALA A 298 6.82 -2.18 -5.71
CA ALA A 298 6.15 -1.76 -4.49
C ALA A 298 7.03 -1.93 -3.25
N GLU A 299 7.78 -3.03 -3.16
CA GLU A 299 8.73 -3.27 -2.06
C GLU A 299 9.87 -2.22 -2.03
N VAL A 300 10.34 -1.77 -3.21
CA VAL A 300 11.33 -0.68 -3.31
C VAL A 300 10.70 0.67 -2.92
N GLY A 301 9.45 0.93 -3.35
CA GLY A 301 8.73 2.17 -3.06
C GLY A 301 8.59 2.45 -1.56
N THR A 302 8.33 1.41 -0.75
CA THR A 302 8.23 1.51 0.71
C THR A 302 9.50 2.07 1.36
N CYS A 303 10.67 1.90 0.74
CA CYS A 303 11.92 2.44 1.29
C CYS A 303 11.93 3.97 1.41
N ALA A 304 11.09 4.68 0.64
CA ALA A 304 11.02 6.14 0.68
C ALA A 304 10.58 6.66 2.07
N ASP A 305 9.53 6.10 2.67
CA ASP A 305 9.07 6.52 4.00
C ASP A 305 10.10 6.21 5.10
N THR A 306 10.82 5.11 4.92
CA THR A 306 11.80 4.60 5.86
C THR A 306 12.97 5.55 5.90
N LEU A 307 13.46 5.98 4.73
CA LEU A 307 14.54 6.95 4.63
C LEU A 307 14.14 8.29 5.23
N VAL A 308 12.92 8.77 4.97
CA VAL A 308 12.38 10.00 5.59
C VAL A 308 12.38 9.87 7.12
N ALA A 309 12.02 8.70 7.65
CA ALA A 309 11.99 8.46 9.09
C ALA A 309 13.37 8.50 9.76
N THR A 310 14.47 8.31 9.02
CA THR A 310 15.84 8.41 9.55
C THR A 310 16.32 9.85 9.75
N ILE A 311 15.68 10.84 9.13
CA ILE A 311 16.14 12.23 9.12
C ILE A 311 16.26 12.76 10.54
N GLY A 312 17.47 13.22 10.90
CA GLY A 312 17.75 13.80 12.22
C GLY A 312 17.83 12.79 13.38
N ARG A 313 17.87 11.48 13.11
CA ARG A 313 17.90 10.41 14.13
C ARG A 313 19.27 9.74 14.32
N GLY A 314 20.33 10.32 13.78
CA GLY A 314 21.71 9.85 13.96
C GLY A 314 22.11 8.68 13.06
N SER A 315 23.38 8.30 13.11
CA SER A 315 23.99 7.35 12.18
C SER A 315 23.38 5.95 12.25
N ALA A 316 23.05 5.46 13.44
CA ALA A 316 22.44 4.13 13.60
C ALA A 316 21.07 4.02 12.91
N ALA A 317 20.23 5.05 13.04
CA ALA A 317 18.94 5.13 12.34
C ALA A 317 19.12 5.20 10.82
N LEU A 318 20.06 6.02 10.34
CA LEU A 318 20.36 6.12 8.91
C LEU A 318 20.85 4.79 8.34
N ARG A 319 21.74 4.07 9.04
CA ARG A 319 22.19 2.74 8.63
C ARG A 319 21.03 1.75 8.53
N THR A 320 20.08 1.76 9.48
CA THR A 320 18.88 0.91 9.42
C THR A 320 18.04 1.23 8.17
N GLY A 321 17.83 2.50 7.84
CA GLY A 321 17.08 2.89 6.63
C GLY A 321 17.83 2.55 5.34
N LEU A 322 19.15 2.73 5.29
CA LEU A 322 19.96 2.33 4.15
C LEU A 322 20.01 0.82 3.97
N PHE A 323 20.01 0.05 5.06
CA PHE A 323 19.86 -1.40 4.97
C PHE A 323 18.55 -1.78 4.29
N HIS A 324 17.43 -1.19 4.72
CA HIS A 324 16.12 -1.44 4.10
C HIS A 324 16.13 -1.14 2.60
N LEU A 325 16.67 0.03 2.22
CA LEU A 325 16.80 0.44 0.82
C LEU A 325 17.66 -0.54 0.00
N PHE A 326 18.88 -0.83 0.45
CA PHE A 326 19.79 -1.69 -0.31
C PHE A 326 19.31 -3.14 -0.37
N PHE A 327 18.67 -3.63 0.68
CA PHE A 327 18.05 -4.95 0.68
C PHE A 327 16.95 -5.03 -0.38
N ASN A 328 15.99 -4.09 -0.40
CA ASN A 328 14.90 -4.13 -1.37
C ASN A 328 15.36 -3.83 -2.80
N LEU A 329 16.32 -2.94 -3.00
CA LEU A 329 16.87 -2.68 -4.33
C LEU A 329 17.61 -3.91 -4.87
N GLY A 330 18.42 -4.55 -4.03
CA GLY A 330 19.14 -5.77 -4.38
C GLY A 330 18.20 -6.95 -4.62
N SER A 331 17.21 -7.16 -3.75
CA SER A 331 16.21 -8.21 -3.92
C SER A 331 15.37 -7.96 -5.17
N ALA A 332 14.89 -6.74 -5.42
CA ALA A 332 14.13 -6.41 -6.62
C ALA A 332 14.94 -6.63 -7.90
N ALA A 333 16.24 -6.27 -7.92
CA ALA A 333 17.11 -6.54 -9.06
C ALA A 333 17.23 -8.05 -9.35
N VAL A 334 17.41 -8.87 -8.30
CA VAL A 334 17.42 -10.34 -8.42
C VAL A 334 16.04 -10.87 -8.84
N GLY A 335 14.96 -10.31 -8.29
CA GLY A 335 13.59 -10.65 -8.61
C GLY A 335 13.24 -10.37 -10.07
N ILE A 336 13.70 -9.24 -10.63
CA ILE A 336 13.57 -8.90 -12.04
C ILE A 336 14.30 -9.92 -12.91
N LEU A 337 15.54 -10.27 -12.54
CA LEU A 337 16.32 -11.27 -13.28
C LEU A 337 15.67 -12.67 -13.26
N LEU A 338 15.02 -13.01 -12.15
CA LEU A 338 14.37 -14.30 -11.93
C LEU A 338 12.84 -14.26 -12.17
N ALA A 339 12.30 -13.17 -12.71
CA ALA A 339 10.86 -13.00 -12.85
C ALA A 339 10.21 -14.12 -13.68
N PRO A 340 10.78 -14.58 -14.82
CA PRO A 340 10.21 -15.71 -15.56
C PRO A 340 10.19 -17.03 -14.77
N GLN A 341 11.19 -17.27 -13.93
CA GLN A 341 11.28 -18.44 -13.07
C GLN A 341 10.24 -18.36 -11.94
N LEU A 342 10.08 -17.17 -11.37
CA LEU A 342 9.08 -16.91 -10.33
C LEU A 342 7.66 -17.10 -10.88
N SER A 343 7.36 -16.59 -12.08
CA SER A 343 6.09 -16.80 -12.77
C SER A 343 5.75 -18.29 -12.94
N ARG A 344 6.68 -19.07 -13.52
CA ARG A 344 6.46 -20.51 -13.72
C ARG A 344 6.24 -21.26 -12.42
N LEU A 345 6.95 -20.87 -11.37
CA LEU A 345 6.85 -21.51 -10.06
C LEU A 345 5.50 -21.21 -9.40
N THR A 346 5.02 -19.98 -9.48
CA THR A 346 3.73 -19.60 -8.90
C THR A 346 2.56 -20.15 -9.70
N GLU A 347 2.65 -20.21 -11.03
CA GLU A 347 1.69 -20.93 -11.89
C GLU A 347 1.55 -22.40 -11.46
N ALA A 348 2.68 -23.10 -11.26
CA ALA A 348 2.67 -24.50 -10.84
C ALA A 348 2.07 -24.73 -9.45
N LEU A 349 2.19 -23.76 -8.53
CA LEU A 349 1.71 -23.88 -7.14
C LEU A 349 0.28 -23.39 -6.95
N SER A 350 -0.18 -22.44 -7.76
CA SER A 350 -1.40 -21.65 -7.48
C SER A 350 -2.55 -21.94 -8.47
N GLY A 351 -2.33 -22.76 -9.49
CA GLY A 351 -3.31 -22.99 -10.55
C GLY A 351 -3.50 -21.75 -11.42
N ASN A 352 -4.72 -21.51 -11.93
CA ASN A 352 -4.99 -20.47 -12.94
C ASN A 352 -5.40 -19.09 -12.35
N ASP A 353 -5.38 -18.92 -11.03
CA ASP A 353 -5.73 -17.65 -10.39
C ASP A 353 -4.51 -16.72 -10.33
N VAL A 354 -4.49 -15.71 -11.20
CA VAL A 354 -3.36 -14.79 -11.34
C VAL A 354 -3.16 -13.94 -10.07
N GLY A 355 -4.24 -13.54 -9.40
CA GLY A 355 -4.15 -12.82 -8.12
C GLY A 355 -3.42 -13.63 -7.06
N ARG A 356 -3.78 -14.91 -6.92
CA ARG A 356 -3.10 -15.86 -6.02
C ARG A 356 -1.66 -16.13 -6.44
N GLN A 357 -1.37 -16.22 -7.74
CA GLN A 357 -0.01 -16.37 -8.24
C GLN A 357 0.88 -15.18 -7.83
N ILE A 358 0.37 -13.94 -7.89
CA ILE A 358 1.11 -12.73 -7.45
C ILE A 358 1.30 -12.72 -5.94
N ALA A 359 0.25 -13.02 -5.15
CA ALA A 359 0.37 -13.10 -3.70
C ALA A 359 1.41 -14.15 -3.26
N ASN A 360 1.44 -15.30 -3.94
CA ASN A 360 2.45 -16.32 -3.72
C ASN A 360 3.84 -15.87 -4.18
N ALA A 361 3.93 -15.16 -5.31
CA ALA A 361 5.19 -14.58 -5.78
C ALA A 361 5.80 -13.67 -4.71
N GLN A 362 5.00 -12.80 -4.08
CA GLN A 362 5.48 -11.90 -3.02
C GLN A 362 5.97 -12.67 -1.81
N MET A 363 5.19 -13.64 -1.34
CA MET A 363 5.54 -14.46 -0.18
C MET A 363 6.85 -15.23 -0.40
N MET A 364 6.99 -15.86 -1.56
CA MET A 364 8.20 -16.60 -1.94
C MET A 364 9.40 -15.67 -2.09
N PHE A 365 9.21 -14.54 -2.78
CA PHE A 365 10.25 -13.52 -2.97
C PHE A 365 10.79 -13.02 -1.62
N ASN A 366 9.90 -12.64 -0.70
CA ASN A 366 10.30 -12.12 0.61
C ASN A 366 10.97 -13.20 1.47
N ILE A 367 10.45 -14.44 1.50
CA ILE A 367 11.08 -15.53 2.25
C ILE A 367 12.46 -15.87 1.69
N ILE A 368 12.58 -16.06 0.37
CA ILE A 368 13.85 -16.41 -0.28
C ILE A 368 14.88 -15.29 -0.08
N GLY A 369 14.47 -14.03 -0.24
CA GLY A 369 15.33 -12.87 -0.01
C GLY A 369 15.86 -12.83 1.43
N VAL A 370 15.01 -13.08 2.42
CA VAL A 370 15.44 -13.13 3.83
C VAL A 370 16.41 -14.28 4.07
N ILE A 371 16.10 -15.50 3.59
CA ILE A 371 16.99 -16.66 3.74
C ILE A 371 18.37 -16.39 3.13
N ALA A 372 18.40 -15.77 1.94
CA ALA A 372 19.63 -15.44 1.24
C ALA A 372 20.51 -14.43 2.00
N VAL A 373 19.91 -13.50 2.75
CA VAL A 373 20.61 -12.36 3.37
C VAL A 373 20.87 -12.53 4.86
N VAL A 374 20.03 -13.26 5.61
CA VAL A 374 20.09 -13.33 7.08
C VAL A 374 21.42 -13.88 7.62
N GLY A 375 22.07 -14.77 6.86
CA GLY A 375 23.40 -15.29 7.16
C GLY A 375 24.50 -14.24 7.14
N PHE A 376 24.35 -13.22 6.29
CA PHE A 376 25.35 -12.18 5.99
C PHE A 376 25.13 -10.87 6.75
N LEU A 377 24.11 -10.78 7.62
CA LEU A 377 23.82 -9.57 8.40
C LEU A 377 25.04 -8.97 9.13
N PRO A 378 25.94 -9.75 9.77
CA PRO A 378 27.12 -9.16 10.42
C PRO A 378 28.09 -8.48 9.44
N ILE A 379 28.21 -9.01 8.22
CA ILE A 379 29.07 -8.45 7.18
C ILE A 379 28.46 -7.16 6.65
N ILE A 380 27.16 -7.20 6.34
CA ILE A 380 26.41 -6.03 5.87
C ILE A 380 26.42 -4.92 6.92
N ALA A 381 26.25 -5.27 8.21
CA ALA A 381 26.34 -4.31 9.31
C ALA A 381 27.69 -3.57 9.31
N ARG A 382 28.80 -4.31 9.24
CA ARG A 382 30.16 -3.72 9.18
C ARG A 382 30.37 -2.85 7.94
N MET A 383 29.80 -3.25 6.80
CA MET A 383 29.87 -2.44 5.57
C MET A 383 29.11 -1.11 5.74
N LEU A 384 27.92 -1.15 6.33
CA LEU A 384 27.10 0.04 6.60
C LEU A 384 27.73 0.94 7.68
N GLU A 385 28.39 0.38 8.68
CA GLU A 385 29.17 1.14 9.67
C GLU A 385 30.35 1.88 9.04
N LYS A 386 31.00 1.28 8.04
CA LYS A 386 32.05 1.95 7.25
C LYS A 386 31.49 3.02 6.32
N LEU A 387 30.35 2.75 5.69
CA LEU A 387 29.70 3.68 4.76
C LEU A 387 29.16 4.93 5.47
N VAL A 388 28.59 4.74 6.67
CA VAL A 388 28.05 5.81 7.50
C VAL A 388 28.74 5.73 8.87
N PRO A 389 29.91 6.34 9.05
CA PRO A 389 30.65 6.29 10.33
C PRO A 389 29.94 7.09 11.43
N GLU A 390 30.18 6.71 12.70
CA GLU A 390 29.61 7.45 13.83
C GLU A 390 30.25 8.83 14.00
N THR A 391 29.41 9.83 14.25
CA THR A 391 29.82 11.22 14.47
C THR A 391 29.94 11.55 15.97
N ASP A 392 30.60 12.64 16.32
CA ASP A 392 30.61 13.14 17.70
C ASP A 392 29.21 13.47 18.22
N ALA A 393 28.33 13.96 17.35
CA ALA A 393 26.94 14.23 17.67
C ALA A 393 26.18 12.94 18.04
N ASP A 394 26.50 11.81 17.40
CA ASP A 394 25.94 10.51 17.74
C ASP A 394 26.42 10.05 19.13
N ARG A 395 27.72 10.17 19.42
CA ARG A 395 28.30 9.82 20.73
C ARG A 395 27.65 10.59 21.87
N GLN A 396 27.52 11.91 21.72
CA GLN A 396 26.85 12.75 22.72
C GLN A 396 25.37 12.39 22.90
N ARG A 397 24.70 11.98 21.81
CA ARG A 397 23.30 11.58 21.87
C ARG A 397 23.12 10.25 22.60
N GLN A 398 24.00 9.29 22.36
CA GLN A 398 24.02 8.01 23.07
C GLN A 398 24.27 8.21 24.57
N GLN A 399 25.25 9.06 24.95
CA GLN A 399 25.51 9.40 26.36
C GLN A 399 24.28 10.00 27.06
N ARG A 400 23.65 11.02 26.47
CA ARG A 400 22.42 11.62 27.02
C ARG A 400 21.27 10.61 27.17
N GLN A 401 21.20 9.60 26.31
CA GLN A 401 20.17 8.57 26.39
C GLN A 401 20.46 7.55 27.49
N GLN A 402 21.72 7.16 27.67
CA GLN A 402 22.15 6.30 28.77
C GLN A 402 21.89 6.98 30.13
N GLU A 403 22.23 8.26 30.27
CA GLU A 403 21.95 9.05 31.48
C GLU A 403 20.45 9.07 31.81
N LYS A 404 19.59 9.30 30.81
CA LYS A 404 18.13 9.28 30.99
C LYS A 404 17.60 7.90 31.38
N GLN A 405 18.13 6.83 30.79
CA GLN A 405 17.71 5.47 31.12
C GLN A 405 18.12 5.09 32.55
N GLN A 406 19.31 5.52 32.99
CA GLN A 406 19.76 5.34 34.37
C GLN A 406 18.89 6.13 35.36
N ALA A 407 18.63 7.41 35.10
CA ALA A 407 17.76 8.25 35.94
C ALA A 407 16.33 7.68 36.09
N ASN A 408 15.77 7.12 35.01
CA ASN A 408 14.46 6.46 35.06
C ASN A 408 14.48 5.13 35.83
N ALA A 409 15.58 4.36 35.74
CA ALA A 409 15.74 3.11 36.49
C ALA A 409 15.92 3.34 38.00
N GLU A 410 16.51 4.48 38.37
CA GLU A 410 16.71 4.90 39.77
C GLU A 410 15.49 5.62 40.37
N GLY A 411 14.42 5.82 39.60
CA GLY A 411 13.16 6.41 40.07
C GLY A 411 13.22 7.92 40.35
N ASN A 412 14.17 8.66 39.75
CA ASN A 412 14.35 10.09 40.02
C ASN A 412 13.73 10.95 38.89
N PRO A 413 12.56 11.62 39.09
CA PRO A 413 11.85 12.31 38.01
C PRO A 413 12.45 13.66 37.57
N GLN A 414 13.60 14.07 38.11
CA GLN A 414 14.12 15.44 37.94
C GLN A 414 15.18 15.56 36.84
N THR A 415 14.84 15.32 35.58
CA THR A 415 15.66 15.84 34.45
C THR A 415 14.80 16.16 33.21
N GLU A 416 13.75 16.96 33.38
CA GLU A 416 13.29 17.78 32.26
C GLU A 416 14.18 19.03 32.17
N PRO A 417 14.84 19.29 31.02
CA PRO A 417 15.52 20.55 30.84
C PRO A 417 14.46 21.64 30.75
N SER A 418 14.47 22.54 31.74
CA SER A 418 13.82 23.84 31.71
C SER A 418 14.11 24.53 30.37
N THR A 419 13.11 24.52 29.49
CA THR A 419 13.14 25.30 28.25
C THR A 419 12.57 26.67 28.58
N ARG A 420 13.49 27.63 28.80
CA ARG A 420 13.22 29.06 28.60
C ARG A 420 13.59 29.45 27.18
#